data_AF-A0A954JWI3-F1
#
_entry.id   AF-A0A954JWI3-F1
#
_cell.length_a   1.000
_cell.length_b   1.000
_cell.length_c   1.000
_cell.angle_alpha   90.00
_cell.angle_beta   90.00
_cell.angle_gamma   90.00
#
_symmetry.space_group_name_H-M   'P 1'
#
loop_
_entity.id
_entity.type
_entity.pdbx_description
1 polymer ?
#
loop_
_entity_poly.entity_id
_entity_poly.type
_entity_poly.pdbx_seq_one_letter_code
_entity_poly.pdbx_strand_id
1 'polypeptide(L)'
;MSDLADPICCSRRSLLRSAACGFGSLALAGLTSRECLADATHFAPRAKRVIFLFMHGGVSQMDSFDYKPILNEQHGNPLPFNLPGLIRPDRLGQVFGSPWKWTRHGDCGQWVSELFPHTARIVD
;
A
#
# COMPACT_ATOMS: atom_id res chain seq x y z
N MET A 1 7.98 -8.99 50.87
CA MET A 1 7.89 -7.72 50.11
C MET A 1 8.62 -7.96 48.78
N SER A 2 8.18 -8.96 48.02
CA SER A 2 7.10 -8.91 47.01
C SER A 2 7.60 -8.30 45.71
N ASP A 3 7.98 -9.19 44.80
CA ASP A 3 7.91 -9.11 43.34
C ASP A 3 7.90 -7.71 42.74
N LEU A 4 9.09 -7.22 42.36
CA LEU A 4 9.17 -6.27 41.27
C LEU A 4 8.98 -7.08 39.99
N ALA A 5 7.75 -7.09 39.47
CA ALA A 5 7.40 -7.70 38.20
C ALA A 5 8.34 -7.17 37.11
N ASP A 6 9.10 -8.08 36.48
CA ASP A 6 9.83 -7.80 35.25
C ASP A 6 8.84 -7.21 34.23
N PRO A 7 9.16 -6.06 33.60
CA PRO A 7 8.27 -5.46 32.61
C PRO A 7 8.07 -6.49 31.50
N ILE A 8 6.81 -6.88 31.25
CA ILE A 8 6.43 -7.84 30.21
C ILE A 8 7.04 -7.37 28.89
N CYS A 9 8.19 -7.95 28.54
CA CYS A 9 8.86 -7.70 27.28
C CYS A 9 8.03 -8.40 26.20
N CYS A 10 7.02 -7.71 25.68
CA CYS A 10 6.16 -8.18 24.60
C CYS A 10 7.03 -8.41 23.36
N SER A 11 7.52 -9.63 23.18
CA SER A 11 8.31 -9.97 22.01
C SER A 11 7.43 -9.89 20.76
N ARG A 12 8.01 -9.50 19.61
CA ARG A 12 7.30 -9.50 18.31
C ARG A 12 6.57 -10.81 18.04
N ARG A 13 7.15 -11.93 18.48
CA ARG A 13 6.56 -13.27 18.39
C ARG A 13 5.30 -13.41 19.26
N SER A 14 5.30 -12.84 20.46
CA SER A 14 4.13 -12.78 21.33
C SER A 14 3.02 -11.95 20.69
N LEU A 15 3.39 -10.80 20.11
CA LEU A 15 2.44 -9.89 19.46
C LEU A 15 1.83 -10.50 18.19
N LEU A 16 2.62 -11.16 17.34
CA LEU A 16 2.10 -11.89 16.18
C LEU A 16 1.27 -13.13 16.55
N ARG A 17 1.52 -13.73 17.71
CA ARG A 17 0.70 -14.83 18.24
C ARG A 17 -0.65 -14.34 18.78
N SER A 18 -0.69 -13.14 19.38
CA SER A 18 -1.89 -12.62 20.05
C SER A 18 -2.68 -11.59 19.23
N ALA A 19 -2.10 -11.02 18.17
CA ALA A 19 -2.78 -10.08 17.28
C ALA A 19 -4.01 -10.73 16.62
N ALA A 20 -5.08 -9.96 16.46
CA ALA A 20 -6.37 -10.41 15.96
C ALA A 20 -6.92 -11.66 16.70
N CYS A 21 -6.77 -11.68 18.03
CA CYS A 21 -7.20 -12.76 18.93
C CYS A 21 -6.65 -14.15 18.56
N GLY A 22 -5.54 -14.22 17.80
CA GLY A 22 -4.94 -15.49 17.37
C GLY A 22 -5.75 -16.25 16.32
N PHE A 23 -6.87 -15.72 15.80
CA PHE A 23 -7.72 -16.43 14.82
C PHE A 23 -6.97 -16.75 13.52
N GLY A 24 -6.13 -15.82 13.03
CA GLY A 24 -5.29 -16.07 11.85
C GLY A 24 -4.25 -17.18 12.08
N SER A 25 -3.75 -17.32 13.31
CA SER A 25 -2.81 -18.39 13.66
C SER A 25 -3.48 -19.76 13.74
N LEU A 26 -4.77 -19.81 14.05
CA LEU A 26 -5.58 -21.03 14.10
C LEU A 26 -5.88 -21.57 12.69
N ALA A 27 -6.24 -20.67 11.76
CA ALA A 27 -6.41 -21.03 10.35
C ALA A 27 -5.09 -21.49 9.72
N LEU A 28 -3.98 -20.77 9.98
CA LEU A 28 -2.66 -21.18 9.53
C LEU A 28 -2.26 -22.53 10.11
N ALA A 29 -2.43 -22.75 11.42
CA ALA A 29 -2.14 -24.03 12.06
C ALA A 29 -2.96 -25.18 11.45
N GLY A 30 -4.23 -24.95 11.12
CA GLY A 30 -5.08 -25.93 10.44
C GLY A 30 -4.59 -26.25 9.03
N LEU A 31 -4.19 -25.24 8.26
CA LEU A 31 -3.65 -25.41 6.90
C LEU A 31 -2.26 -26.06 6.88
N THR A 32 -1.41 -25.74 7.86
CA THR A 32 -0.05 -26.30 7.99
C THR A 32 -0.01 -27.62 8.78
N SER A 33 -1.12 -28.03 9.41
CA SER A 33 -1.19 -29.18 10.33
C SER A 33 -0.80 -30.52 9.69
N ARG A 34 -0.90 -30.62 8.36
CA ARG A 34 -0.55 -31.85 7.61
C ARG A 34 0.67 -31.70 6.70
N GLU A 35 1.20 -30.49 6.50
CA GLU A 35 2.30 -30.25 5.54
C GLU A 35 3.54 -29.56 6.12
N CYS A 36 3.53 -29.14 7.39
CA CYS A 36 4.57 -28.21 7.84
C CYS A 36 5.03 -28.45 9.29
N LEU A 37 5.91 -29.44 9.44
CA LEU A 37 7.21 -29.06 9.97
C LEU A 37 7.89 -28.25 8.86
N ALA A 38 7.49 -26.98 8.69
CA ALA A 38 8.25 -26.06 7.86
C ALA A 38 9.64 -26.04 8.46
N ASP A 39 10.57 -26.71 7.79
CA ASP A 39 11.97 -26.58 8.09
C ASP A 39 12.31 -25.10 8.09
N ALA A 40 13.24 -24.71 8.95
CA ALA A 40 13.65 -23.32 9.10
C ALA A 40 13.84 -22.69 7.71
N THR A 41 13.34 -21.46 7.53
CA THR A 41 13.43 -20.73 6.26
C THR A 41 14.81 -20.93 5.64
N HIS A 42 14.89 -21.26 4.34
CA HIS A 42 16.16 -21.58 3.65
C HIS A 42 17.28 -20.56 3.92
N PHE A 43 16.91 -19.31 4.25
CA PHE A 43 17.82 -18.29 4.74
C PHE A 43 17.39 -17.77 6.11
N ALA A 44 18.37 -17.43 6.94
CA ALA A 44 18.11 -16.70 8.17
C ALA A 44 17.48 -15.33 7.85
N PRO A 45 16.40 -14.93 8.53
CA PRO A 45 15.75 -13.64 8.26
C PRO A 45 16.70 -12.48 8.59
N ARG A 46 17.02 -11.67 7.57
CA ARG A 46 17.97 -10.54 7.68
C ARG A 46 17.30 -9.21 8.06
N ALA A 47 16.01 -9.06 7.77
CA ALA A 47 15.27 -7.82 8.03
C ALA A 47 15.00 -7.65 9.54
N LYS A 48 15.65 -6.66 10.17
CA LYS A 48 15.49 -6.35 11.60
C LYS A 48 14.31 -5.41 11.88
N ARG A 49 13.90 -4.61 10.88
CA ARG A 49 12.88 -3.55 11.01
C ARG A 49 12.01 -3.53 9.74
N VAL A 50 10.71 -3.36 9.90
CA VAL A 50 9.73 -3.25 8.80
C VAL A 50 8.86 -2.04 9.08
N ILE A 51 8.69 -1.15 8.10
CA ILE A 51 7.72 -0.06 8.16
C ILE A 51 6.55 -0.50 7.29
N PHE A 52 5.39 -0.68 7.91
CA PHE A 52 4.15 -1.02 7.23
C PHE A 52 3.23 0.19 7.24
N LEU A 53 2.95 0.76 6.07
CA LEU A 53 2.10 1.93 5.91
C LEU A 53 0.75 1.47 5.36
N PHE A 54 -0.31 1.63 6.15
CA PHE A 54 -1.68 1.39 5.70
C PHE A 54 -2.31 2.72 5.29
N MET A 55 -2.41 2.96 3.98
CA MET A 55 -3.01 4.16 3.42
C MET A 55 -4.37 3.81 2.84
N HIS A 56 -5.45 4.36 3.41
CA HIS A 56 -6.80 4.18 2.88
C HIS A 56 -6.87 4.82 1.49
N GLY A 57 -7.04 3.99 0.45
CA GLY A 57 -7.16 4.44 -0.94
C GLY A 57 -5.89 4.38 -1.78
N GLY A 58 -4.75 3.94 -1.23
CA GLY A 58 -3.49 3.82 -1.98
C GLY A 58 -2.99 5.14 -2.57
N VAL A 59 -1.94 5.07 -3.39
CA VAL A 59 -1.49 6.23 -4.16
C VAL A 59 -2.34 6.31 -5.44
N SER A 60 -2.83 7.50 -5.78
CA SER A 60 -3.54 7.72 -7.04
C SER A 60 -2.66 7.36 -8.22
N GLN A 61 -3.08 6.36 -8.99
CA GLN A 61 -2.32 5.85 -10.14
C GLN A 61 -2.11 6.95 -11.19
N MET A 62 -3.15 7.74 -11.45
CA MET A 62 -3.18 8.83 -12.42
C MET A 62 -2.35 10.04 -12.00
N ASP A 63 -1.87 10.06 -10.75
CA ASP A 63 -0.96 11.07 -10.21
C ASP A 63 0.48 10.56 -10.07
N SER A 64 0.75 9.28 -10.36
CA SER A 64 2.04 8.64 -10.08
C SER A 64 2.87 8.36 -11.33
N PHE A 65 2.48 7.35 -12.10
CA PHE A 65 3.26 6.82 -13.23
C PHE A 65 2.41 6.61 -14.50
N ASP A 66 1.11 6.89 -14.44
CA ASP A 66 0.18 6.70 -15.55
C ASP A 66 -0.32 8.06 -16.05
N TYR A 67 0.46 8.67 -16.95
CA TYR A 67 0.12 9.98 -17.51
C TYR A 67 -1.11 9.88 -18.42
N LYS A 68 -2.18 10.58 -18.03
CA LYS A 68 -3.44 10.65 -18.80
C LYS A 68 -3.66 12.06 -19.35
N PRO A 69 -3.14 12.39 -20.56
CA PRO A 69 -3.27 13.74 -21.12
C PRO A 69 -4.73 14.18 -21.29
N ILE A 70 -5.57 13.29 -21.83
CA ILE A 70 -7.01 13.57 -22.03
C ILE A 70 -7.72 13.87 -20.71
N LEU A 71 -7.35 13.20 -19.63
CA LEU A 71 -7.93 13.44 -18.30
C LEU A 71 -7.63 14.87 -17.83
N ASN A 72 -6.40 15.35 -18.08
CA ASN A 72 -5.98 16.69 -17.72
C ASN A 72 -6.64 17.75 -18.61
N GLU A 73 -6.78 17.47 -19.92
CA GLU A 73 -7.50 18.34 -20.86
C GLU A 73 -8.98 18.49 -20.50
N GLN A 74 -9.60 17.42 -20.01
CA GLN A 74 -11.01 17.43 -19.62
C GLN A 74 -11.26 17.94 -18.20
N HIS A 75 -10.23 18.38 -17.48
CA HIS A 75 -10.38 18.83 -16.10
C HIS A 75 -11.47 19.91 -15.93
N GLY A 76 -12.37 19.70 -14.96
CA GLY A 76 -13.48 20.61 -14.66
C GLY A 76 -14.70 20.42 -15.55
N ASN A 77 -14.60 19.67 -16.66
CA ASN A 77 -15.76 19.36 -17.48
C ASN A 77 -16.69 18.35 -16.78
N PRO A 78 -17.99 18.36 -17.09
CA PRO A 78 -18.92 17.35 -16.61
C PRO A 78 -18.44 15.94 -16.98
N LEU A 79 -18.67 14.98 -16.09
CA LEU A 79 -18.38 13.58 -16.41
C LEU A 79 -19.18 13.13 -17.66
N PRO A 80 -18.55 12.43 -18.60
CA PRO A 80 -19.21 11.99 -19.83
C PRO A 80 -20.15 10.78 -19.61
N PHE A 81 -20.31 10.33 -18.37
CA PHE A 81 -21.15 9.19 -17.99
C PHE A 81 -21.81 9.40 -16.64
N ASN A 82 -22.91 8.68 -16.40
CA ASN A 82 -23.58 8.69 -15.11
C ASN A 82 -22.80 7.85 -14.09
N LEU A 83 -22.53 8.43 -12.93
CA LEU A 83 -21.92 7.71 -11.81
C LEU A 83 -22.92 6.69 -11.23
N PRO A 84 -22.47 5.49 -10.83
CA PRO A 84 -23.31 4.56 -10.08
C PRO A 84 -23.80 5.22 -8.78
N GLY A 85 -25.05 4.97 -8.38
CA GLY A 85 -25.74 5.67 -7.27
C GLY A 85 -25.09 5.58 -5.87
N LEU A 86 -23.96 4.89 -5.73
CA LEU A 86 -23.13 4.87 -4.52
C LEU A 86 -22.23 6.12 -4.43
N ILE A 87 -22.00 6.81 -5.54
CA ILE A 87 -21.12 7.98 -5.61
C ILE A 87 -21.98 9.25 -5.60
N ARG A 88 -21.82 10.04 -4.55
CA ARG A 88 -22.49 11.33 -4.35
C ARG A 88 -22.19 12.31 -5.51
N PRO A 89 -23.16 12.57 -6.42
CA PRO A 89 -22.91 13.38 -7.62
C PRO A 89 -22.73 14.86 -7.30
N ASP A 90 -23.18 15.33 -6.14
CA ASP A 90 -23.02 16.69 -5.62
C ASP A 90 -21.55 17.10 -5.39
N ARG A 91 -20.61 16.14 -5.32
CA ARG A 91 -19.18 16.40 -5.16
C ARG A 91 -18.30 15.92 -6.32
N LEU A 92 -18.82 15.05 -7.18
CA LEU A 92 -18.03 14.28 -8.15
C LEU A 92 -18.51 14.44 -9.60
N GLY A 93 -19.39 15.40 -9.88
CA GLY A 93 -19.96 15.61 -11.23
C GLY A 93 -18.97 16.11 -12.30
N GLN A 94 -17.70 16.32 -11.96
CA GLN A 94 -16.68 16.83 -12.87
C GLN A 94 -15.48 15.89 -12.98
N VAL A 95 -14.80 15.94 -14.13
CA VAL A 95 -13.53 15.26 -14.37
C VAL A 95 -12.42 15.94 -13.57
N PHE A 96 -11.67 15.16 -12.80
CA PHE A 96 -10.49 15.63 -12.07
C PHE A 96 -9.21 15.18 -12.76
N GLY A 97 -8.50 16.14 -13.36
CA GLY A 97 -7.15 15.94 -13.87
C GLY A 97 -6.14 15.87 -12.73
N SER A 98 -4.97 15.30 -13.05
CA SER A 98 -3.83 15.34 -12.14
C SER A 98 -3.33 16.78 -12.01
N PRO A 99 -3.17 17.33 -10.78
CA PRO A 99 -2.67 18.69 -10.58
C PRO A 99 -1.15 18.80 -10.74
N TRP A 100 -0.46 17.67 -10.93
CA TRP A 100 0.99 17.58 -10.94
C TRP A 100 1.57 17.76 -12.33
N LYS A 101 2.80 18.26 -12.38
CA LYS A 101 3.59 18.29 -13.63
C LYS A 101 4.14 16.90 -13.94
N TRP A 102 4.24 16.63 -15.24
CA TRP A 102 4.68 15.36 -15.77
C TRP A 102 5.92 15.55 -16.64
N THR A 103 6.89 14.64 -16.50
CA THR A 103 8.10 14.64 -17.32
C THR A 103 8.47 13.20 -17.66
N ARG A 104 9.10 13.00 -18.83
CA ARG A 104 9.63 11.70 -19.23
C ARG A 104 11.03 11.51 -18.65
N HIS A 105 11.28 10.33 -18.11
CA HIS A 105 12.54 9.97 -17.46
C HIS A 105 13.06 8.63 -18.00
N GLY A 106 14.36 8.39 -17.82
CA GLY A 106 15.06 7.21 -18.32
C GLY A 106 15.21 7.21 -19.85
N ASP A 107 15.95 6.22 -20.34
CA ASP A 107 16.05 5.90 -21.76
C ASP A 107 14.74 5.28 -22.27
N CYS A 108 13.99 4.62 -21.39
CA CYS A 108 12.66 4.09 -21.71
C CYS A 108 11.58 5.19 -21.90
N GLY A 109 11.86 6.43 -21.47
CA GLY A 109 10.95 7.57 -21.64
C GLY A 109 9.69 7.49 -20.79
N GLN A 110 9.73 6.80 -19.64
CA GLN A 110 8.59 6.62 -18.74
C GLN A 110 8.10 7.98 -18.21
N TRP A 111 6.79 8.17 -18.23
CA TRP A 111 6.16 9.33 -17.60
C TRP A 111 6.15 9.18 -16.07
N VAL A 112 6.67 10.20 -15.38
CA VAL A 112 6.65 10.27 -13.92
C VAL A 112 6.18 11.67 -13.49
N SER A 113 5.32 11.69 -12.48
CA SER A 113 4.85 12.91 -11.83
C SER A 113 5.95 13.56 -10.99
N GLU A 114 5.92 14.89 -10.86
CA GLU A 114 6.83 15.64 -9.99
C GLU A 114 6.76 15.24 -8.50
N LEU A 115 5.75 14.45 -8.11
CA LEU A 115 5.64 13.82 -6.79
C LEU A 115 6.80 12.86 -6.46
N PHE A 116 7.41 12.26 -7.49
CA PHE A 116 8.40 11.19 -7.31
C PHE A 116 9.79 11.55 -7.88
N PRO A 117 10.40 12.68 -7.47
CA PRO A 117 11.61 13.20 -8.09
C PRO A 117 12.84 12.30 -7.88
N HIS A 118 12.83 11.51 -6.81
CA HIS A 118 13.91 10.56 -6.51
C HIS A 118 13.70 9.22 -7.22
N THR A 119 12.47 8.73 -7.28
CA THR A 119 12.12 7.50 -8.01
C THR A 119 12.32 7.69 -9.52
N ALA A 120 12.02 8.87 -10.05
CA ALA A 120 12.24 9.21 -11.45
C ALA A 120 13.69 9.04 -11.92
N ARG A 121 14.68 9.02 -11.00
CA ARG A 121 16.10 8.84 -11.32
C ARG A 121 16.52 7.37 -11.48
N ILE A 122 15.63 6.43 -11.15
CA ILE A 122 15.90 4.98 -11.13
C ILE A 122 14.77 4.20 -11.82
N VAL A 123 14.16 4.80 -12.84
CA VAL A 123 12.97 4.24 -13.51
C VAL A 123 13.32 3.11 -14.48
N ASP A 124 14.58 3.02 -14.90
CA ASP A 124 15.18 1.98 -15.74
C ASP A 124 16.59 1.58 -15.29
#